data_AF-A0A143HGI7-F1
#
_entry.id   AF-A0A143HGI7-F1
#
_cell.length_a   1.000
_cell.length_b   1.000
_cell.length_c   1.000
_cell.angle_alpha   90.00
_cell.angle_beta   90.00
_cell.angle_gamma   90.00
#
_symmetry.space_group_name_H-M   'P 1'
#
loop_
_entity.id
_entity.type
_entity.pdbx_description
1 polymer ?
#
loop_
_entity_poly.entity_id
_entity_poly.type
_entity_poly.pdbx_seq_one_letter_code
_entity_poly.pdbx_strand_id
1 'polypeptide(L)'
;MTILKLSNDNVKEYVDAFIEANRKKQTNTVMIDEDILEDDEITVLEEERREREAEKDKQLKTAVDNSIAANEVKGSKDNVIQIKNVNWYRYNKDGEITRFMPGRLVDTITSNVKSVVVNNDFFIYSDGYYKKVRDEYIEGLIQDNIDSSIRTYGQICDVFNQWKTNRKVFKEDKQINTKPFLMNLKNGIFDIKNNTFQEGHETEVIMTRRVDANYNPSLLEDRNNGKAFHEFLDFVQPDPTVQAVIQEIMGYCLSDLVEAQKFFVFDGVSRSGKSTIISLIERMIAPENISHVALQDLYGFNLYSLYNKSLNTMADLPATAIPAESMLKCLSGEDPIHADRKHKEAISFMSTAKLLFSTNGMPKNHGDKGDAFFQRLIIVPFKIQVPENKRDRMLKYKLNQEIDYIFNFALQGLIRLVKSNFEFTKSEIIQKKNELYKQESNSLLQFINDCCEIDKYGYANTKLFMEFYKEYCKTELEIEPQKKKTVLKYLVDNYGVEYGENIRVPGAKERALKGIKLKKERDKFF
;
A
#
# COMPACT_ATOMS: atom_id res chain seq x y z
N MET A 1 36.73 4.61 23.38
CA MET A 1 36.91 6.04 23.05
C MET A 1 35.70 6.80 23.54
N THR A 2 35.97 7.71 24.48
CA THR A 2 35.18 8.71 25.19
C THR A 2 33.78 9.06 24.65
N ILE A 3 32.76 8.81 25.48
CA ILE A 3 31.41 9.40 25.38
C ILE A 3 31.53 10.87 25.80
N LEU A 4 31.32 11.79 24.86
CA LEU A 4 31.14 13.22 25.15
C LEU A 4 29.76 13.42 25.80
N LYS A 5 29.75 13.69 27.11
CA LYS A 5 28.61 14.31 27.80
C LYS A 5 28.49 15.76 27.29
N LEU A 6 27.46 16.05 26.51
CA LEU A 6 27.04 17.43 26.23
C LEU A 6 26.29 17.95 27.47
N SER A 7 26.77 19.05 28.04
CA SER A 7 26.11 19.81 29.10
C SER A 7 24.90 20.57 28.56
N ASN A 8 23.92 20.84 29.43
CA ASN A 8 22.66 21.53 29.12
C ASN A 8 22.81 22.96 28.56
N ASP A 9 24.02 23.53 28.54
CA ASP A 9 24.25 24.90 28.07
C ASP A 9 24.27 25.00 26.53
N ASN A 10 24.54 23.91 25.80
CA ASN A 10 24.58 23.91 24.33
C ASN A 10 23.19 23.84 23.65
N VAL A 11 22.14 23.48 24.40
CA VAL A 11 20.77 23.40 23.86
C VAL A 11 20.17 24.81 23.71
N LYS A 12 20.53 25.74 24.59
CA LYS A 12 20.01 27.10 24.58
C LYS A 12 20.58 27.92 23.42
N GLU A 13 21.88 27.81 23.14
CA GLU A 13 22.49 28.44 21.96
C GLU A 13 21.92 27.91 20.63
N TYR A 14 21.60 26.61 20.55
CA TYR A 14 20.98 26.03 19.36
C TYR A 14 19.53 26.50 19.15
N VAL A 15 18.77 26.66 20.23
CA VAL A 15 17.40 27.18 20.19
C VAL A 15 17.40 28.67 19.83
N ASP A 16 18.31 29.45 20.40
CA ASP A 16 18.43 30.89 20.10
C ASP A 16 18.89 31.12 18.64
N ALA A 17 19.84 30.32 18.14
CA ALA A 17 20.23 30.36 16.73
C ALA A 17 19.11 29.92 15.77
N PHE A 18 18.27 28.96 16.18
CA PHE A 18 17.10 28.52 15.41
C PHE A 18 15.99 29.58 15.39
N ILE A 19 15.77 30.28 16.50
CA ILE A 19 14.82 31.40 16.60
C ILE A 19 15.31 32.58 15.76
N GLU A 20 16.61 32.90 15.78
CA GLU A 20 17.19 33.98 14.98
C GLU A 20 17.19 33.66 13.48
N ALA A 21 17.42 32.40 13.09
CA ALA A 21 17.30 31.93 11.71
C ALA A 21 15.84 31.96 11.20
N ASN A 22 14.85 31.79 12.09
CA ASN A 22 13.44 31.92 11.74
C ASN A 22 12.96 33.37 11.68
N ARG A 23 13.50 34.28 12.53
CA ARG A 23 13.28 35.73 12.41
C ARG A 23 13.78 36.29 11.06
N LYS A 24 14.92 35.80 10.57
CA LYS A 24 15.47 36.19 9.25
C LYS A 24 14.71 35.61 8.04
N LYS A 25 13.81 34.64 8.23
CA LYS A 25 12.99 34.03 7.16
C LYS A 25 11.59 34.64 7.02
N GLN A 26 11.15 35.49 7.94
CA GLN A 26 9.84 36.16 7.89
C GLN A 26 9.87 37.59 7.36
N THR A 27 11.03 38.11 6.96
CA THR A 27 11.13 39.34 6.15
C THR A 27 10.88 39.02 4.69
N ASN A 28 9.61 38.80 4.35
CA ASN A 28 9.08 39.00 2.99
C ASN A 28 7.59 39.30 3.14
N THR A 29 7.27 40.52 3.58
CA THR A 29 5.95 41.11 3.43
C THR A 29 6.12 42.37 2.58
N VAL A 30 5.47 42.32 1.41
CA VAL A 30 4.79 43.41 0.70
C VAL A 30 5.28 44.83 1.02
N MET A 31 5.94 45.44 0.03
CA MET A 31 6.14 46.89 -0.05
C MET A 31 4.76 47.57 -0.05
N ILE A 32 4.49 48.35 0.99
CA ILE A 32 3.42 49.35 0.99
C ILE A 32 4.15 50.70 0.96
N ASP A 33 3.84 51.54 -0.02
CA ASP A 33 4.42 52.88 -0.17
C ASP A 33 4.21 53.71 1.11
N GLU A 34 5.32 54.20 1.69
CA GLU A 34 5.38 54.95 2.95
C GLU A 34 5.10 56.47 2.82
N ASP A 35 4.57 56.94 1.69
CA ASP A 35 4.56 58.38 1.38
C ASP A 35 3.28 59.17 1.76
N ILE A 36 2.33 58.65 2.56
CA ILE A 36 1.12 59.44 2.93
C ILE A 36 0.56 59.21 4.36
N LEU A 37 1.36 59.11 5.42
CA LEU A 37 0.82 59.14 6.80
C LEU A 37 1.68 60.02 7.72
N GLU A 38 1.05 60.93 8.47
CA GLU A 38 1.72 61.83 9.42
C GLU A 38 2.24 61.06 10.65
N ASP A 39 3.35 61.50 11.27
CA ASP A 39 4.08 60.80 12.35
C ASP A 39 3.21 60.35 13.53
N ASP A 40 2.11 61.05 13.81
CA ASP A 40 1.14 60.70 14.85
C ASP A 40 0.29 59.46 14.48
N GLU A 41 -0.01 59.23 13.19
CA GLU A 41 -0.74 58.04 12.72
C GLU A 41 0.14 56.78 12.69
N ILE A 42 1.43 56.92 12.41
CA ILE A 42 2.39 55.81 12.48
C ILE A 42 2.52 55.33 13.93
N THR A 43 2.57 56.25 14.89
CA THR A 43 2.70 55.92 16.32
C THR A 43 1.46 55.18 16.83
N VAL A 44 0.25 55.60 16.43
CA VAL A 44 -1.00 54.91 16.76
C VAL A 44 -1.07 53.52 16.10
N LEU A 45 -0.66 53.40 14.83
CA LEU A 45 -0.63 52.11 14.12
C LEU A 45 0.40 51.14 14.72
N GLU A 46 1.54 51.63 15.21
CA GLU A 46 2.54 50.83 15.91
C GLU A 46 2.08 50.38 17.31
N GLU A 47 1.37 51.24 18.05
CA GLU A 47 0.73 50.85 19.31
C GLU A 47 -0.39 49.84 19.10
N GLU A 48 -1.28 50.05 18.14
CA GLU A 48 -2.31 49.07 17.77
C GLU A 48 -1.71 47.74 17.29
N ARG A 49 -0.56 47.80 16.60
CA ARG A 49 0.15 46.59 16.16
C ARG A 49 0.80 45.86 17.33
N ARG A 50 1.39 46.58 18.30
CA ARG A 50 1.91 45.99 19.55
C ARG A 50 0.80 45.40 20.40
N GLU A 51 -0.35 46.04 20.50
CA GLU A 51 -1.52 45.49 21.20
C GLU A 51 -2.07 44.26 20.49
N ARG A 52 -2.18 44.28 19.15
CA ARG A 52 -2.59 43.10 18.35
C ARG A 52 -1.59 41.95 18.45
N GLU A 53 -0.29 42.23 18.50
CA GLU A 53 0.75 41.21 18.70
C GLU A 53 0.73 40.65 20.13
N ALA A 54 0.57 41.50 21.15
CA ALA A 54 0.41 41.08 22.53
C ALA A 54 -0.86 40.25 22.74
N GLU A 55 -1.95 40.59 22.07
CA GLU A 55 -3.21 39.84 22.11
C GLU A 55 -3.11 38.53 21.32
N LYS A 56 -2.39 38.50 20.20
CA LYS A 56 -2.02 37.25 19.51
C LYS A 56 -1.15 36.36 20.37
N ASP A 57 -0.15 36.90 21.05
CA ASP A 57 0.71 36.13 21.95
C ASP A 57 -0.06 35.62 23.16
N LYS A 58 -1.01 36.41 23.68
CA LYS A 58 -1.91 35.99 24.76
C LYS A 58 -2.90 34.91 24.28
N GLN A 59 -3.44 35.02 23.08
CA GLN A 59 -4.29 34.00 22.47
C GLN A 59 -3.49 32.73 22.12
N LEU A 60 -2.25 32.87 21.66
CA LEU A 60 -1.35 31.75 21.36
C LEU A 60 -0.94 31.06 22.65
N LYS A 61 -0.62 31.80 23.71
CA LYS A 61 -0.32 31.26 25.03
C LYS A 61 -1.54 30.59 25.65
N THR A 62 -2.73 31.19 25.51
CA THR A 62 -4.00 30.59 25.93
C THR A 62 -4.36 29.35 25.09
N ALA A 63 -4.05 29.33 23.80
CA ALA A 63 -4.25 28.17 22.92
C ALA A 63 -3.21 27.06 23.19
N VAL A 64 -1.98 27.42 23.56
CA VAL A 64 -0.94 26.49 24.02
C VAL A 64 -1.31 25.94 25.39
N ASP A 65 -1.75 26.76 26.33
CA ASP A 65 -2.20 26.34 27.66
C ASP A 65 -3.50 25.52 27.57
N ASN A 66 -4.43 25.86 26.67
CA ASN A 66 -5.62 25.05 26.38
C ASN A 66 -5.27 23.79 25.59
N SER A 67 -4.22 23.80 24.76
CA SER A 67 -3.70 22.58 24.10
C SER A 67 -2.93 21.71 25.08
N ILE A 68 -2.28 22.27 26.09
CA ILE A 68 -1.63 21.56 27.19
C ILE A 68 -2.73 20.99 28.11
N ALA A 69 -3.75 21.76 28.47
CA ALA A 69 -4.89 21.30 29.25
C ALA A 69 -5.77 20.27 28.49
N ALA A 70 -5.95 20.44 27.17
CA ALA A 70 -6.64 19.47 26.32
C ALA A 70 -5.78 18.22 26.05
N ASN A 71 -4.44 18.33 26.02
CA ASN A 71 -3.54 17.17 25.97
C ASN A 71 -3.33 16.51 27.33
N GLU A 72 -3.53 17.21 28.45
CA GLU A 72 -3.60 16.63 29.80
C GLU A 72 -4.92 15.87 30.03
N VAL A 73 -5.96 16.17 29.24
CA VAL A 73 -7.26 15.48 29.31
C VAL A 73 -7.51 14.51 28.13
N LYS A 74 -6.75 14.59 27.02
CA LYS A 74 -6.89 13.69 25.85
C LYS A 74 -5.57 13.25 25.17
N GLY A 75 -4.43 13.38 25.83
CA GLY A 75 -3.18 12.73 25.44
C GLY A 75 -3.06 11.36 26.10
N SER A 76 -2.97 10.31 25.29
CA SER A 76 -2.62 8.95 25.70
C SER A 76 -1.43 8.97 26.65
N LYS A 77 -1.62 8.49 27.88
CA LYS A 77 -0.50 7.96 28.66
C LYS A 77 0.18 6.92 27.79
N ASP A 78 1.33 7.26 27.23
CA ASP A 78 2.25 6.25 26.71
C ASP A 78 2.36 5.15 27.78
N ASN A 79 2.24 3.90 27.32
CA ASN A 79 2.05 2.66 28.06
C ASN A 79 3.05 2.41 29.22
N VAL A 80 3.03 3.24 30.26
CA VAL A 80 3.68 2.96 31.53
C VAL A 80 2.70 2.14 32.34
N ILE A 81 2.73 0.84 32.12
CA ILE A 81 2.02 -0.12 32.97
C ILE A 81 2.81 -0.22 34.27
N GLN A 82 2.61 0.73 35.18
CA GLN A 82 3.06 0.59 36.56
C GLN A 82 2.16 -0.42 37.26
N ILE A 83 2.62 -1.66 37.34
CA ILE A 83 1.92 -2.75 38.03
C ILE A 83 2.02 -2.50 39.54
N LYS A 84 1.00 -1.87 40.13
CA LYS A 84 0.89 -1.67 41.58
C LYS A 84 0.50 -2.99 42.27
N ASN A 85 1.47 -3.85 42.55
CA ASN A 85 1.51 -4.84 43.65
C ASN A 85 2.75 -5.74 43.52
N VAL A 86 3.74 -5.56 44.39
CA VAL A 86 5.08 -6.16 44.25
C VAL A 86 5.13 -7.60 44.79
N ASN A 87 4.46 -8.54 44.10
CA ASN A 87 4.37 -9.96 44.50
C ASN A 87 5.43 -10.87 43.84
N TRP A 88 6.41 -10.31 43.12
CA TRP A 88 7.46 -11.05 42.43
C TRP A 88 8.84 -10.99 43.11
N TYR A 89 8.91 -10.49 44.35
CA TYR A 89 10.10 -10.56 45.19
C TYR A 89 9.83 -11.35 46.47
N ARG A 90 10.88 -11.98 46.99
CA ARG A 90 10.94 -12.48 48.37
C ARG A 90 11.81 -11.53 49.18
N TYR A 91 11.37 -11.20 50.38
CA TYR A 91 12.11 -10.32 51.28
C TYR A 91 12.64 -11.09 52.49
N ASN A 92 13.76 -10.63 53.05
CA ASN A 92 14.21 -11.06 54.38
C ASN A 92 13.40 -10.33 55.48
N LYS A 93 13.75 -10.58 56.75
CA LYS A 93 13.09 -9.94 57.90
C LYS A 93 13.36 -8.44 57.97
N ASP A 94 14.42 -7.96 57.34
CA ASP A 94 14.86 -6.56 57.32
C ASP A 94 14.25 -5.78 56.14
N GLY A 95 13.45 -6.44 55.30
CA GLY A 95 12.77 -5.82 54.15
C GLY A 95 13.63 -5.75 52.88
N GLU A 96 14.80 -6.38 52.86
CA GLU A 96 15.67 -6.43 51.68
C GLU A 96 15.25 -7.55 50.73
N ILE A 97 15.43 -7.32 49.42
CA ILE A 97 15.11 -8.30 48.38
C ILE A 97 16.11 -9.46 48.44
N THR A 98 15.62 -10.65 48.76
CA THR A 98 16.42 -11.90 48.77
C THR A 98 16.36 -12.66 47.47
N ARG A 99 15.26 -12.54 46.73
CA ARG A 99 15.05 -13.29 45.48
C ARG A 99 14.03 -12.62 44.59
N PHE A 100 14.38 -12.47 43.31
CA PHE A 100 13.45 -12.16 42.23
C PHE A 100 12.81 -13.45 41.69
N MET A 101 11.51 -13.40 41.39
CA MET A 101 10.71 -14.51 40.87
C MET A 101 10.14 -14.14 39.48
N PRO A 102 10.90 -14.39 38.39
CA PRO A 102 10.52 -14.05 37.02
C PRO A 102 9.11 -14.49 36.63
N GLY A 103 8.73 -15.74 36.93
CA GLY A 103 7.41 -16.27 36.58
C GLY A 103 6.24 -15.52 37.22
N ARG A 104 6.41 -14.99 38.44
CA ARG A 104 5.37 -14.16 39.09
C ARG A 104 5.19 -12.82 38.38
N LEU A 105 6.30 -12.24 37.90
CA LEU A 105 6.23 -11.03 37.08
C LEU A 105 5.53 -11.34 35.75
N VAL A 106 5.87 -12.45 35.08
CA VAL A 106 5.20 -12.89 33.84
C VAL A 106 3.70 -13.09 34.04
N ASP A 107 3.26 -13.79 35.10
CA ASP A 107 1.84 -14.00 35.40
C ASP A 107 1.11 -12.66 35.57
N THR A 108 1.77 -11.72 36.24
CA THR A 108 1.20 -10.40 36.51
C THR A 108 1.13 -9.56 35.23
N ILE A 109 2.20 -9.51 34.44
CA ILE A 109 2.21 -8.84 33.13
C ILE A 109 1.15 -9.45 32.22
N THR A 110 1.11 -10.78 32.10
CA THR A 110 0.13 -11.49 31.23
C THR A 110 -1.32 -11.18 31.61
N SER A 111 -1.60 -10.94 32.89
CA SER A 111 -2.95 -10.63 33.36
C SER A 111 -3.34 -9.17 33.17
N ASN A 112 -2.37 -8.25 33.10
CA ASN A 112 -2.61 -6.81 33.01
C ASN A 112 -2.38 -6.25 31.60
N VAL A 113 -1.63 -6.94 30.76
CA VAL A 113 -1.26 -6.52 29.41
C VAL A 113 -1.94 -7.39 28.38
N LYS A 114 -2.95 -6.84 27.68
CA LYS A 114 -3.54 -7.47 26.51
C LYS A 114 -2.47 -7.61 25.43
N SER A 115 -2.00 -8.84 25.24
CA SER A 115 -0.87 -9.15 24.38
C SER A 115 -1.03 -10.52 23.75
N VAL A 116 -0.47 -10.68 22.55
CA VAL A 116 -0.36 -11.96 21.87
C VAL A 116 1.03 -12.13 21.26
N VAL A 117 1.45 -13.37 21.08
CA VAL A 117 2.69 -13.73 20.39
C VAL A 117 2.32 -14.59 19.20
N VAL A 118 2.68 -14.14 18.00
CA VAL A 118 2.43 -14.85 16.74
C VAL A 118 3.76 -14.96 16.01
N ASN A 119 4.16 -16.18 15.63
CA ASN A 119 5.40 -16.44 14.88
C ASN A 119 6.65 -15.77 15.49
N ASN A 120 6.76 -15.82 16.82
CA ASN A 120 7.82 -15.20 17.62
C ASN A 120 7.84 -13.66 17.62
N ASP A 121 6.83 -12.99 17.10
CA ASP A 121 6.66 -11.55 17.21
C ASP A 121 5.64 -11.22 18.31
N PHE A 122 5.96 -10.25 19.16
CA PHE A 122 5.02 -9.72 20.15
C PHE A 122 4.07 -8.72 19.51
N PHE A 123 2.80 -8.81 19.89
CA PHE A 123 1.79 -7.81 19.60
C PHE A 123 1.14 -7.33 20.89
N ILE A 124 1.08 -6.01 21.09
CA ILE A 124 0.47 -5.37 22.25
C ILE A 124 -0.80 -4.65 21.81
N TYR A 125 -1.89 -4.88 22.53
CA TYR A 125 -3.15 -4.20 22.27
C TYR A 125 -3.05 -2.73 22.67
N SER A 126 -3.26 -1.83 21.72
CA SER A 126 -3.34 -0.39 21.95
C SER A 126 -4.19 0.25 20.85
N ASP A 127 -4.93 1.30 21.21
CA ASP A 127 -5.81 2.04 20.29
C ASP A 127 -6.77 1.14 19.48
N GLY A 128 -7.33 0.11 20.11
CA GLY A 128 -8.36 -0.73 19.49
C GLY A 128 -7.85 -1.94 18.70
N TYR A 129 -6.53 -2.17 18.58
CA TYR A 129 -5.98 -3.31 17.85
C TYR A 129 -4.63 -3.78 18.41
N TYR A 130 -4.17 -4.96 17.98
CA TYR A 130 -2.90 -5.56 18.38
C TYR A 130 -1.77 -5.09 17.46
N LYS A 131 -0.90 -4.22 17.97
CA LYS A 131 0.26 -3.66 17.24
C LYS A 131 1.48 -4.53 17.40
N LYS A 132 2.17 -4.86 16.31
CA LYS A 132 3.47 -5.50 16.38
C LYS A 132 4.46 -4.56 17.07
N VAL A 133 5.19 -5.08 18.05
CA VAL A 133 6.25 -4.34 18.74
C VAL A 133 7.57 -5.07 18.59
N ARG A 134 8.67 -4.32 18.64
CA ARG A 134 10.02 -4.90 18.61
C ARG A 134 10.36 -5.52 19.96
N ASP A 135 11.23 -6.53 19.94
CA ASP A 135 11.65 -7.23 21.16
C ASP A 135 12.27 -6.25 22.17
N GLU A 136 13.02 -5.24 21.74
CA GLU A 136 13.64 -4.23 22.62
C GLU A 136 12.60 -3.39 23.39
N TYR A 137 11.42 -3.16 22.81
CA TYR A 137 10.33 -2.46 23.50
C TYR A 137 9.78 -3.32 24.64
N ILE A 138 9.61 -4.63 24.41
CA ILE A 138 9.18 -5.57 25.44
C ILE A 138 10.22 -5.70 26.55
N GLU A 139 11.51 -5.80 26.19
CA GLU A 139 12.60 -5.82 27.15
C GLU A 139 12.64 -4.55 28.01
N GLY A 140 12.40 -3.38 27.41
CA GLY A 140 12.24 -2.11 28.12
C GLY A 140 11.07 -2.13 29.13
N LEU A 141 9.89 -2.62 28.71
CA LEU A 141 8.73 -2.76 29.62
C LEU A 141 9.01 -3.70 30.79
N ILE A 142 9.69 -4.83 30.53
CA ILE A 142 10.10 -5.77 31.57
C ILE A 142 11.09 -5.10 32.52
N GLN A 143 12.09 -4.43 31.95
CA GLN A 143 13.13 -3.71 32.67
C GLN A 143 12.49 -2.74 33.67
N ASP A 144 11.52 -1.93 33.26
CA ASP A 144 10.85 -0.94 34.13
C ASP A 144 10.12 -1.55 35.34
N ASN A 145 9.80 -2.84 35.29
CA ASN A 145 9.16 -3.57 36.38
C ASN A 145 10.13 -4.36 37.29
N ILE A 146 11.43 -4.31 37.02
CA ILE A 146 12.46 -4.94 37.86
C ILE A 146 13.22 -3.87 38.64
N ASP A 147 13.30 -3.98 39.97
CA ASP A 147 14.06 -3.04 40.82
C ASP A 147 15.50 -2.85 40.34
N SER A 148 15.88 -1.59 40.10
CA SER A 148 17.18 -1.22 39.52
C SER A 148 18.39 -1.66 40.35
N SER A 149 18.23 -1.89 41.67
CA SER A 149 19.32 -2.32 42.56
C SER A 149 19.77 -3.77 42.32
N ILE A 150 18.88 -4.62 41.80
CA ILE A 150 19.15 -6.06 41.56
C ILE A 150 19.01 -6.47 40.10
N ARG A 151 18.55 -5.55 39.25
CA ARG A 151 18.25 -5.76 37.83
C ARG A 151 19.50 -6.21 37.08
N THR A 152 19.38 -7.34 36.37
CA THR A 152 20.40 -7.81 35.44
C THR A 152 19.80 -8.14 34.09
N TYR A 153 20.61 -8.12 33.03
CA TYR A 153 20.17 -8.51 31.69
C TYR A 153 19.64 -9.95 31.63
N GLY A 154 20.27 -10.87 32.37
CA GLY A 154 19.80 -12.26 32.45
C GLY A 154 18.38 -12.41 33.01
N GLN A 155 18.00 -11.58 33.98
CA GLN A 155 16.63 -11.56 34.52
C GLN A 155 15.62 -11.03 33.50
N ILE A 156 16.00 -9.99 32.74
CA ILE A 156 15.15 -9.44 31.67
C ILE A 156 14.90 -10.51 30.61
N CYS A 157 15.95 -11.18 30.13
CA CYS A 157 15.82 -12.27 29.16
C CYS A 157 15.00 -13.45 29.69
N ASP A 158 15.13 -13.81 30.97
CA ASP A 158 14.34 -14.90 31.56
C ASP A 158 12.84 -14.57 31.55
N VAL A 159 12.46 -13.37 32.02
CA VAL A 159 11.07 -12.89 31.98
C VAL A 159 10.57 -12.81 30.53
N PHE A 160 11.37 -12.27 29.62
CA PHE A 160 11.02 -12.14 28.19
C PHE A 160 10.70 -13.51 27.58
N ASN A 161 11.59 -14.49 27.75
CA ASN A 161 11.42 -15.82 27.18
C ASN A 161 10.25 -16.58 27.82
N GLN A 162 10.06 -16.47 29.13
CA GLN A 162 8.90 -17.05 29.81
C GLN A 162 7.59 -16.42 29.34
N TRP A 163 7.54 -15.09 29.14
CA TRP A 163 6.35 -14.43 28.62
C TRP A 163 6.08 -14.82 27.17
N LYS A 164 7.11 -14.84 26.32
CA LYS A 164 7.03 -15.19 24.89
C LYS A 164 6.50 -16.62 24.66
N THR A 165 6.86 -17.54 25.56
CA THR A 165 6.44 -18.95 25.51
C THR A 165 5.18 -19.25 26.32
N ASN A 166 4.57 -18.24 26.95
CA ASN A 166 3.36 -18.43 27.74
C ASN A 166 2.16 -18.79 26.84
N ARG A 167 1.53 -19.93 27.12
CA ARG A 167 0.39 -20.46 26.34
C ARG A 167 -0.83 -19.52 26.30
N LYS A 168 -0.96 -18.59 27.25
CA LYS A 168 -2.06 -17.62 27.27
C LYS A 168 -1.93 -16.57 26.16
N VAL A 169 -0.71 -16.18 25.83
CA VAL A 169 -0.43 -15.15 24.81
C VAL A 169 -0.06 -15.75 23.46
N PHE A 170 0.49 -16.97 23.42
CA PHE A 170 0.83 -17.64 22.18
C PHE A 170 -0.41 -17.90 21.30
N LYS A 171 -0.30 -17.55 20.02
CA LYS A 171 -1.33 -17.77 18.99
C LYS A 171 -0.66 -18.20 17.69
N GLU A 172 -1.30 -19.12 16.99
CA GLU A 172 -0.96 -19.47 15.61
C GLU A 172 -1.40 -18.35 14.65
N ASP A 173 -0.73 -18.24 13.51
CA ASP A 173 -1.04 -17.24 12.47
C ASP A 173 -2.51 -17.31 12.00
N LYS A 174 -3.08 -18.52 11.92
CA LYS A 174 -4.49 -18.74 11.54
C LYS A 174 -5.51 -18.29 12.60
N GLN A 175 -5.07 -17.84 13.78
CA GLN A 175 -5.93 -17.40 14.87
C GLN A 175 -6.05 -15.87 14.96
N ILE A 176 -5.29 -15.13 14.16
CA ILE A 176 -5.41 -13.67 14.04
C ILE A 176 -6.19 -13.29 12.78
N ASN A 177 -6.84 -12.13 12.80
CA ASN A 177 -7.64 -11.60 11.67
C ASN A 177 -8.64 -12.63 11.09
N THR A 178 -9.24 -13.45 11.95
CA THR A 178 -10.06 -14.62 11.54
C THR A 178 -11.41 -14.27 10.92
N LYS A 179 -11.81 -13.00 10.97
CA LYS A 179 -13.07 -12.51 10.41
C LYS A 179 -12.78 -11.41 9.37
N PRO A 180 -12.48 -11.77 8.10
CA PRO A 180 -12.02 -10.82 7.08
C PRO A 180 -13.08 -9.80 6.64
N PHE A 181 -14.36 -10.06 6.93
CA PHE A 181 -15.46 -9.10 6.71
C PHE A 181 -15.57 -8.03 7.81
N LEU A 182 -14.82 -8.15 8.91
CA LEU A 182 -14.76 -7.11 9.93
C LEU A 182 -13.58 -6.18 9.65
N MET A 183 -13.88 -4.90 9.50
CA MET A 183 -12.90 -3.84 9.30
C MET A 183 -12.78 -3.02 10.58
N ASN A 184 -11.59 -2.99 11.16
CA ASN A 184 -11.30 -2.19 12.35
C ASN A 184 -10.95 -0.75 11.93
N LEU A 185 -11.64 0.25 12.46
CA LEU A 185 -11.54 1.68 12.13
C LEU A 185 -11.19 2.49 13.38
N LYS A 186 -10.79 3.75 13.28
CA LYS A 186 -10.42 4.56 14.47
C LYS A 186 -11.51 4.58 15.57
N ASN A 187 -12.77 4.71 15.17
CA ASN A 187 -13.92 4.85 16.05
C ASN A 187 -14.73 3.56 16.29
N GLY A 188 -14.35 2.43 15.69
CA GLY A 188 -15.01 1.15 15.95
C GLY A 188 -14.84 0.10 14.87
N ILE A 189 -15.71 -0.90 14.85
CA ILE A 189 -15.63 -2.04 13.94
C ILE A 189 -16.80 -2.01 12.95
N PHE A 190 -16.49 -2.06 11.66
CA PHE A 190 -17.47 -2.13 10.59
C PHE A 190 -17.58 -3.56 10.05
N ASP A 191 -18.80 -4.10 10.02
CA ASP A 191 -19.10 -5.38 9.37
C ASP A 191 -19.49 -5.13 7.91
N ILE A 192 -18.57 -5.44 7.01
CA ILE A 192 -18.73 -5.24 5.56
C ILE A 192 -19.89 -6.11 5.02
N LYS A 193 -20.06 -7.32 5.56
CA LYS A 193 -21.05 -8.29 5.07
C LYS A 193 -22.47 -7.84 5.42
N ASN A 194 -22.66 -7.40 6.66
CA ASN A 194 -23.96 -6.97 7.17
C ASN A 194 -24.23 -5.47 6.97
N ASN A 195 -23.21 -4.71 6.57
CA ASN A 195 -23.27 -3.26 6.42
C ASN A 195 -23.69 -2.56 7.73
N THR A 196 -23.07 -2.96 8.84
CA THR A 196 -23.34 -2.44 10.18
C THR A 196 -22.07 -1.92 10.84
N PHE A 197 -22.22 -0.95 11.73
CA PHE A 197 -21.11 -0.35 12.48
C PHE A 197 -21.34 -0.53 13.98
N GLN A 198 -20.32 -1.01 14.67
CA GLN A 198 -20.26 -1.07 16.12
C GLN A 198 -19.26 -0.02 16.61
N GLU A 199 -19.72 0.93 17.42
CA GLU A 199 -18.84 1.89 18.07
C GLU A 199 -17.93 1.18 19.10
N GLY A 200 -16.66 1.60 19.15
CA GLY A 200 -15.66 0.98 20.01
C GLY A 200 -15.13 -0.36 19.49
N HIS A 201 -14.22 -0.93 20.29
CA HIS A 201 -13.31 -2.00 19.86
C HIS A 201 -13.48 -3.30 20.61
N GLU A 202 -14.63 -3.48 21.25
CA GLU A 202 -14.93 -4.66 22.04
C GLU A 202 -15.18 -5.86 21.11
N THR A 203 -14.16 -6.70 20.97
CA THR A 203 -14.20 -7.90 20.15
C THR A 203 -13.26 -8.97 20.71
N GLU A 204 -13.69 -10.23 20.61
CA GLU A 204 -12.84 -11.40 20.89
C GLU A 204 -11.87 -11.72 19.73
N VAL A 205 -12.02 -11.04 18.59
CA VAL A 205 -11.15 -11.23 17.42
C VAL A 205 -9.83 -10.51 17.65
N ILE A 206 -8.72 -11.23 17.49
CA ILE A 206 -7.38 -10.64 17.51
C ILE A 206 -7.15 -9.95 16.17
N MET A 207 -7.45 -8.65 16.12
CA MET A 207 -7.21 -7.81 14.94
C MET A 207 -5.84 -7.17 15.04
N THR A 208 -4.96 -7.45 14.09
CA THR A 208 -3.61 -6.84 14.02
C THR A 208 -3.52 -5.67 13.05
N ARG A 209 -4.66 -5.30 12.46
CA ARG A 209 -4.81 -4.26 11.46
C ARG A 209 -5.94 -3.32 11.86
N ARG A 210 -5.76 -2.05 11.53
CA ARG A 210 -6.76 -0.99 11.68
C ARG A 210 -6.59 -0.01 10.52
N VAL A 211 -7.71 0.42 9.95
CA VAL A 211 -7.78 1.51 8.99
C VAL A 211 -7.79 2.83 9.77
N ASP A 212 -6.89 3.74 9.41
CA ASP A 212 -6.61 4.95 10.18
C ASP A 212 -7.56 6.11 9.84
N ALA A 213 -8.87 5.82 9.78
CA ALA A 213 -9.96 6.74 9.48
C ALA A 213 -11.21 6.40 10.31
N ASN A 214 -12.12 7.37 10.47
CA ASN A 214 -13.40 7.20 11.16
C ASN A 214 -14.53 6.83 10.19
N TYR A 215 -15.39 5.91 10.60
CA TYR A 215 -16.70 5.74 9.96
C TYR A 215 -17.61 6.90 10.33
N ASN A 216 -18.08 7.63 9.33
CA ASN A 216 -19.05 8.70 9.48
C ASN A 216 -19.81 8.89 8.15
N PRO A 217 -20.94 8.18 7.96
CA PRO A 217 -21.68 8.21 6.70
C PRO A 217 -22.30 9.59 6.42
N SER A 218 -22.56 10.41 7.44
CA SER A 218 -23.13 11.75 7.28
C SER A 218 -22.21 12.69 6.49
N LEU A 219 -20.90 12.44 6.48
CA LEU A 219 -19.95 13.21 5.66
C LEU A 219 -20.29 13.14 4.17
N LEU A 220 -20.89 12.04 3.72
CA LEU A 220 -21.22 11.83 2.31
C LEU A 220 -22.52 12.51 1.87
N GLU A 221 -23.31 13.05 2.81
CA GLU A 221 -24.55 13.78 2.51
C GLU A 221 -24.27 15.12 1.82
N ASP A 222 -23.12 15.74 2.13
CA ASP A 222 -22.63 16.95 1.45
C ASP A 222 -21.27 16.70 0.81
N ARG A 223 -21.22 16.82 -0.53
CA ARG A 223 -19.99 16.68 -1.31
C ARG A 223 -18.91 17.70 -0.89
N ASN A 224 -19.29 18.84 -0.31
CA ASN A 224 -18.33 19.85 0.16
C ASN A 224 -17.44 19.35 1.31
N ASN A 225 -17.85 18.32 2.06
CA ASN A 225 -17.00 17.69 3.07
C ASN A 225 -15.77 16.98 2.48
N GLY A 226 -15.80 16.68 1.18
CA GLY A 226 -14.69 16.11 0.42
C GLY A 226 -14.33 16.96 -0.80
N LYS A 227 -14.48 18.28 -0.69
CA LYS A 227 -14.36 19.20 -1.82
C LYS A 227 -13.02 19.07 -2.54
N ALA A 228 -11.90 19.08 -1.81
CA ALA A 228 -10.58 18.99 -2.41
C ALA A 228 -10.36 17.63 -3.08
N PHE A 229 -10.86 16.55 -2.49
CA PHE A 229 -10.82 15.20 -3.05
C PHE A 229 -11.59 15.11 -4.36
N HIS A 230 -12.81 15.64 -4.40
CA HIS A 230 -13.64 15.64 -5.60
C HIS A 230 -13.09 16.54 -6.70
N GLU A 231 -12.64 17.76 -6.38
CA GLU A 231 -11.96 18.64 -7.34
C GLU A 231 -10.72 17.97 -7.95
N PHE A 232 -9.94 17.27 -7.13
CA PHE A 232 -8.79 16.50 -7.59
C PHE A 232 -9.21 15.33 -8.48
N LEU A 233 -10.14 14.48 -8.02
CA LEU A 233 -10.55 13.26 -8.73
C LEU A 233 -11.23 13.58 -10.06
N ASP A 234 -12.15 14.55 -10.07
CA ASP A 234 -12.84 15.03 -11.27
C ASP A 234 -11.85 15.58 -12.30
N PHE A 235 -10.78 16.24 -11.83
CA PHE A 235 -9.74 16.77 -12.72
C PHE A 235 -8.91 15.66 -13.36
N VAL A 236 -8.42 14.70 -12.57
CA VAL A 236 -7.50 13.66 -13.08
C VAL A 236 -8.22 12.49 -13.76
N GLN A 237 -9.49 12.25 -13.41
CA GLN A 237 -10.33 11.16 -13.89
C GLN A 237 -11.79 11.65 -14.05
N PRO A 238 -12.13 12.37 -15.13
CA PRO A 238 -13.46 12.95 -15.32
C PRO A 238 -14.55 11.92 -15.67
N ASP A 239 -14.18 10.69 -16.06
CA ASP A 239 -15.15 9.66 -16.40
C ASP A 239 -15.72 9.00 -15.13
N PRO A 240 -17.04 9.05 -14.91
CA PRO A 240 -17.65 8.56 -13.67
C PRO A 240 -17.55 7.03 -13.52
N THR A 241 -17.48 6.27 -14.63
CA THR A 241 -17.31 4.81 -14.55
C THR A 241 -15.90 4.44 -14.10
N VAL A 242 -14.89 5.22 -14.52
CA VAL A 242 -13.51 5.07 -14.04
C VAL A 242 -13.40 5.48 -12.58
N GLN A 243 -14.06 6.57 -12.16
CA GLN A 243 -14.12 6.96 -10.75
C GLN A 243 -14.77 5.88 -9.87
N ALA A 244 -15.84 5.23 -10.34
CA ALA A 244 -16.48 4.13 -9.63
C ALA A 244 -15.55 2.93 -9.43
N VAL A 245 -14.73 2.59 -10.45
CA VAL A 245 -13.70 1.54 -10.32
C VAL A 245 -12.61 1.98 -9.34
N ILE A 246 -12.15 3.23 -9.37
CA ILE A 246 -11.18 3.75 -8.40
C ILE A 246 -11.73 3.67 -6.97
N GLN A 247 -13.00 4.04 -6.77
CA GLN A 247 -13.68 3.93 -5.48
C GLN A 247 -13.68 2.49 -4.95
N GLU A 248 -13.97 1.51 -5.81
CA GLU A 248 -13.94 0.08 -5.47
C GLU A 248 -12.52 -0.40 -5.16
N ILE A 249 -11.52 0.02 -5.94
CA ILE A 249 -10.10 -0.30 -5.70
C ILE A 249 -9.66 0.23 -4.33
N MET A 250 -9.96 1.50 -4.03
CA MET A 250 -9.63 2.10 -2.74
C MET A 250 -10.23 1.31 -1.59
N GLY A 251 -11.53 0.99 -1.67
CA GLY A 251 -12.20 0.21 -0.65
C GLY A 251 -11.63 -1.20 -0.49
N TYR A 252 -11.37 -1.90 -1.60
CA TYR A 252 -10.80 -3.24 -1.60
C TYR A 252 -9.39 -3.28 -1.02
N CYS A 253 -8.55 -2.29 -1.33
CA CYS A 253 -7.20 -2.12 -0.76
C CYS A 253 -7.17 -1.90 0.75
N LEU A 254 -8.24 -1.36 1.34
CA LEU A 254 -8.37 -1.16 2.79
C LEU A 254 -8.94 -2.39 3.52
N SER A 255 -9.40 -3.39 2.78
CA SER A 255 -10.03 -4.59 3.33
C SER A 255 -9.11 -5.80 3.34
N ASP A 256 -9.38 -6.76 4.23
CA ASP A 256 -8.68 -8.05 4.27
C ASP A 256 -9.27 -9.08 3.27
N LEU A 257 -10.33 -8.71 2.52
CA LEU A 257 -11.03 -9.56 1.55
C LEU A 257 -10.16 -9.85 0.33
N VAL A 258 -10.03 -11.10 -0.11
CA VAL A 258 -9.19 -11.52 -1.26
C VAL A 258 -9.99 -12.11 -2.43
N GLU A 259 -11.31 -12.17 -2.29
CA GLU A 259 -12.23 -12.89 -3.15
C GLU A 259 -12.25 -12.38 -4.60
N ALA A 260 -11.89 -11.10 -4.83
CA ALA A 260 -11.84 -10.56 -6.19
C ALA A 260 -10.65 -11.08 -7.01
N GLN A 261 -9.59 -11.56 -6.32
CA GLN A 261 -8.35 -12.08 -6.94
C GLN A 261 -7.75 -11.14 -7.99
N LYS A 262 -7.85 -9.81 -7.77
CA LYS A 262 -7.33 -8.79 -8.69
C LYS A 262 -6.05 -8.15 -8.18
N PHE A 263 -5.24 -7.68 -9.12
CA PHE A 263 -4.22 -6.67 -8.90
C PHE A 263 -4.42 -5.49 -9.84
N PHE A 264 -3.91 -4.34 -9.43
CA PHE A 264 -4.25 -3.06 -10.05
C PHE A 264 -3.00 -2.35 -10.54
N VAL A 265 -3.09 -1.75 -11.72
CA VAL A 265 -2.03 -0.90 -12.25
C VAL A 265 -2.64 0.43 -12.69
N PHE A 266 -2.17 1.52 -12.11
CA PHE A 266 -2.43 2.86 -12.59
C PHE A 266 -1.42 3.20 -13.68
N ASP A 267 -1.85 3.27 -14.93
CA ASP A 267 -0.98 3.50 -16.08
C ASP A 267 -1.26 4.87 -16.70
N GLY A 268 -0.23 5.66 -16.99
CA GLY A 268 -0.41 6.86 -17.80
C GLY A 268 0.66 7.92 -17.58
N VAL A 269 0.44 9.15 -18.06
CA VAL A 269 1.49 10.17 -18.10
C VAL A 269 2.01 10.60 -16.72
N SER A 270 3.22 11.13 -16.66
CA SER A 270 3.78 11.67 -15.42
C SER A 270 2.93 12.83 -14.90
N ARG A 271 2.89 13.02 -13.57
CA ARG A 271 2.13 14.09 -12.90
C ARG A 271 0.63 14.05 -13.21
N SER A 272 0.03 12.87 -13.22
CA SER A 272 -1.40 12.64 -13.49
C SER A 272 -2.24 12.29 -12.26
N GLY A 273 -1.68 12.35 -11.05
CA GLY A 273 -2.41 12.06 -9.81
C GLY A 273 -2.35 10.61 -9.32
N LYS A 274 -1.75 9.67 -10.07
CA LYS A 274 -1.58 8.25 -9.68
C LYS A 274 -1.00 8.09 -8.27
N SER A 275 0.16 8.70 -8.03
CA SER A 275 0.85 8.61 -6.73
C SER A 275 0.08 9.32 -5.62
N THR A 276 -0.78 10.30 -5.94
CA THR A 276 -1.65 10.94 -4.95
C THR A 276 -2.69 9.95 -4.44
N ILE A 277 -3.37 9.21 -5.34
CA ILE A 277 -4.38 8.21 -4.94
C ILE A 277 -3.74 7.08 -4.14
N ILE A 278 -2.59 6.54 -4.60
CA ILE A 278 -1.85 5.50 -3.87
C ILE A 278 -1.50 6.01 -2.46
N SER A 279 -0.98 7.24 -2.36
CA SER A 279 -0.63 7.83 -1.06
C SER A 279 -1.83 8.01 -0.13
N LEU A 280 -3.04 8.25 -0.65
CA LEU A 280 -4.25 8.32 0.19
C LEU A 280 -4.58 6.96 0.80
N ILE A 281 -4.49 5.89 0.02
CA ILE A 281 -4.71 4.53 0.51
C ILE A 281 -3.66 4.18 1.57
N GLU A 282 -2.39 4.44 1.28
CA GLU A 282 -1.27 4.17 2.21
C GLU A 282 -1.42 4.94 3.52
N ARG A 283 -1.92 6.18 3.52
CA ARG A 283 -2.14 6.97 4.74
C ARG A 283 -3.19 6.38 5.67
N MET A 284 -4.12 5.59 5.15
CA MET A 284 -5.13 4.92 5.94
C MET A 284 -4.66 3.55 6.44
N ILE A 285 -3.45 3.12 6.13
CA ILE A 285 -2.88 1.83 6.54
C ILE A 285 -1.62 2.09 7.37
N ALA A 286 -1.45 1.36 8.46
CA ALA A 286 -0.23 1.46 9.26
C ALA A 286 1.02 1.08 8.43
N PRO A 287 2.12 1.83 8.46
CA PRO A 287 3.30 1.59 7.61
C PRO A 287 3.85 0.16 7.70
N GLU A 288 3.79 -0.47 8.88
CA GLU A 288 4.20 -1.85 9.12
C GLU A 288 3.34 -2.89 8.38
N ASN A 289 2.14 -2.53 7.92
CA ASN A 289 1.23 -3.36 7.13
C ASN A 289 1.36 -3.13 5.62
N ILE A 290 2.27 -2.25 5.19
CA ILE A 290 2.56 -1.96 3.78
C ILE A 290 3.91 -2.58 3.40
N SER A 291 4.02 -3.05 2.16
CA SER A 291 5.30 -3.38 1.52
C SER A 291 5.45 -2.61 0.21
N HIS A 292 6.70 -2.42 -0.23
CA HIS A 292 7.00 -1.69 -1.45
C HIS A 292 7.88 -2.50 -2.40
N VAL A 293 7.37 -3.65 -2.86
CA VAL A 293 8.11 -4.54 -3.77
C VAL A 293 7.50 -4.48 -5.16
N ALA A 294 8.35 -4.28 -6.17
CA ALA A 294 7.91 -4.27 -7.55
C ALA A 294 7.34 -5.63 -7.94
N LEU A 295 6.37 -5.63 -8.86
CA LEU A 295 5.73 -6.87 -9.27
C LEU A 295 6.73 -7.90 -9.81
N GLN A 296 7.76 -7.44 -10.52
CA GLN A 296 8.83 -8.27 -11.09
C GLN A 296 9.74 -8.88 -10.04
N ASP A 297 9.85 -8.25 -8.87
CA ASP A 297 10.74 -8.67 -7.79
C ASP A 297 10.04 -9.58 -6.78
N LEU A 298 8.74 -9.84 -6.93
CA LEU A 298 7.95 -10.71 -6.05
C LEU A 298 8.20 -12.21 -6.34
N TYR A 299 9.44 -12.64 -6.12
CA TYR A 299 9.87 -14.04 -6.19
C TYR A 299 10.95 -14.35 -5.12
N GLY A 300 11.17 -15.62 -4.81
CA GLY A 300 12.15 -16.07 -3.82
C GLY A 300 11.94 -15.41 -2.45
N PHE A 301 13.02 -14.88 -1.85
CA PHE A 301 12.99 -14.24 -0.53
C PHE A 301 12.04 -13.03 -0.44
N ASN A 302 11.79 -12.33 -1.55
CA ASN A 302 10.94 -11.14 -1.57
C ASN A 302 9.47 -11.49 -1.36
N LEU A 303 9.06 -12.74 -1.55
CA LEU A 303 7.70 -13.20 -1.23
C LEU A 303 7.37 -13.00 0.25
N TYR A 304 8.35 -13.15 1.14
CA TYR A 304 8.16 -12.93 2.58
C TYR A 304 7.82 -11.47 2.89
N SER A 305 8.09 -10.52 1.99
CA SER A 305 7.70 -9.11 2.18
C SER A 305 6.18 -8.91 2.26
N LEU A 306 5.39 -9.82 1.68
CA LEU A 306 3.93 -9.81 1.70
C LEU A 306 3.34 -10.45 2.97
N TYR A 307 4.18 -11.13 3.76
CA TYR A 307 3.73 -11.80 4.97
C TYR A 307 3.15 -10.78 5.95
N ASN A 308 1.91 -11.02 6.38
CA ASN A 308 1.14 -10.13 7.25
C ASN A 308 0.92 -8.70 6.72
N LYS A 309 1.11 -8.44 5.42
CA LYS A 309 0.78 -7.14 4.81
C LYS A 309 -0.67 -7.07 4.30
N SER A 310 -1.25 -5.87 4.32
CA SER A 310 -2.57 -5.59 3.71
C SER A 310 -2.43 -4.93 2.34
N LEU A 311 -1.31 -4.27 2.06
CA LEU A 311 -1.06 -3.58 0.80
C LEU A 311 0.40 -3.74 0.38
N ASN A 312 0.62 -4.00 -0.90
CA ASN A 312 1.91 -3.85 -1.55
C ASN A 312 1.80 -2.83 -2.67
N THR A 313 2.61 -1.78 -2.61
CA THR A 313 2.64 -0.75 -3.64
C THR A 313 3.99 -0.63 -4.34
N MET A 314 4.00 -0.14 -5.56
CA MET A 314 5.24 0.33 -6.18
C MET A 314 4.93 1.54 -7.06
N ALA A 315 5.68 2.61 -6.81
CA ALA A 315 5.71 3.75 -7.70
C ALA A 315 6.61 3.42 -8.88
N ASP A 316 6.12 3.64 -10.09
CA ASP A 316 6.84 3.43 -11.34
C ASP A 316 7.39 2.00 -11.52
N LEU A 317 6.51 1.07 -11.92
CA LEU A 317 6.93 -0.28 -12.30
C LEU A 317 8.02 -0.21 -13.39
N PRO A 318 9.11 -0.98 -13.23
CA PRO A 318 10.11 -1.09 -14.28
C PRO A 318 9.50 -1.70 -15.54
N ALA A 319 10.01 -1.33 -16.71
CA ALA A 319 9.54 -1.84 -18.00
C ALA A 319 9.89 -3.31 -18.27
N THR A 320 10.39 -4.03 -17.26
CA THR A 320 10.79 -5.44 -17.34
C THR A 320 9.60 -6.38 -17.25
N ALA A 321 9.75 -7.57 -17.83
CA ALA A 321 8.67 -8.56 -17.92
C ALA A 321 8.07 -8.91 -16.55
N ILE A 322 6.75 -8.96 -16.49
CA ILE A 322 6.00 -9.33 -15.27
C ILE A 322 6.16 -10.86 -15.01
N PRO A 323 6.16 -11.35 -13.76
CA PRO A 323 6.36 -12.77 -13.46
C PRO A 323 5.32 -13.72 -14.07
N ALA A 324 5.62 -15.02 -14.04
CA ALA A 324 4.78 -16.09 -14.57
C ALA A 324 3.36 -16.11 -13.96
N GLU A 325 2.39 -16.61 -14.73
CA GLU A 325 0.97 -16.66 -14.33
C GLU A 325 0.73 -17.43 -13.02
N SER A 326 1.47 -18.52 -12.78
CA SER A 326 1.37 -19.32 -11.56
C SER A 326 1.66 -18.50 -10.30
N MET A 327 2.61 -17.55 -10.36
CA MET A 327 2.94 -16.69 -9.23
C MET A 327 1.78 -15.77 -8.87
N LEU A 328 1.03 -15.30 -9.86
CA LEU A 328 -0.06 -14.34 -9.62
C LEU A 328 -1.25 -14.96 -8.89
N LYS A 329 -1.49 -16.26 -9.04
CA LYS A 329 -2.49 -16.98 -8.24
C LYS A 329 -2.14 -16.92 -6.75
N CYS A 330 -0.90 -17.24 -6.41
CA CYS A 330 -0.43 -17.15 -5.04
C CYS A 330 -0.47 -15.70 -4.51
N LEU A 331 -0.02 -14.74 -5.33
CA LEU A 331 0.07 -13.33 -4.95
C LEU A 331 -1.30 -12.67 -4.75
N SER A 332 -2.32 -13.09 -5.49
CA SER A 332 -3.69 -12.56 -5.40
C SER A 332 -4.56 -13.21 -4.31
N GLY A 333 -3.98 -14.11 -3.51
CA GLY A 333 -4.64 -14.72 -2.35
C GLY A 333 -5.46 -15.99 -2.67
N GLU A 334 -5.30 -16.57 -3.86
CA GLU A 334 -5.97 -17.83 -4.24
C GLU A 334 -5.23 -19.06 -3.71
N ASP A 335 -3.89 -19.05 -3.78
CA ASP A 335 -3.03 -20.15 -3.36
C ASP A 335 -2.04 -19.70 -2.26
N PRO A 336 -1.56 -20.62 -1.39
CA PRO A 336 -0.54 -20.29 -0.40
C PRO A 336 0.79 -19.92 -1.08
N ILE A 337 1.44 -18.89 -0.54
CA ILE A 337 2.79 -18.49 -0.89
C ILE A 337 3.76 -19.30 -0.03
N HIS A 338 4.71 -20.00 -0.67
CA HIS A 338 5.88 -20.54 0.00
C HIS A 338 7.03 -19.54 -0.11
N ALA A 339 7.48 -19.01 1.02
CA ALA A 339 8.49 -17.95 1.06
C ALA A 339 9.72 -18.36 1.86
N ASP A 340 10.88 -18.28 1.20
CA ASP A 340 12.17 -18.45 1.85
C ASP A 340 12.50 -17.29 2.79
N ARG A 341 13.19 -17.59 3.89
CA ARG A 341 13.64 -16.59 4.87
C ARG A 341 15.14 -16.72 5.07
N LYS A 342 15.85 -15.58 5.05
CA LYS A 342 17.30 -15.59 5.26
C LYS A 342 17.62 -16.17 6.65
N HIS A 343 18.45 -17.22 6.65
CA HIS A 343 18.92 -17.91 7.87
C HIS A 343 17.80 -18.46 8.78
N LYS A 344 16.60 -18.71 8.24
CA LYS A 344 15.45 -19.24 8.97
C LYS A 344 14.71 -20.25 8.08
N GLU A 345 13.88 -21.08 8.69
CA GLU A 345 13.00 -21.98 7.94
C GLU A 345 12.01 -21.18 7.08
N ALA A 346 11.76 -21.69 5.86
CA ALA A 346 10.74 -21.17 4.98
C ALA A 346 9.35 -21.31 5.62
N ILE A 347 8.45 -20.42 5.25
CA ILE A 347 7.06 -20.44 5.74
C ILE A 347 6.09 -20.51 4.57
N SER A 348 4.89 -21.03 4.85
CA SER A 348 3.76 -20.99 3.93
C SER A 348 2.63 -20.17 4.52
N PHE A 349 2.07 -19.23 3.76
CA PHE A 349 0.99 -18.35 4.22
C PHE A 349 0.08 -17.91 3.06
N MET A 350 -1.13 -17.46 3.39
CA MET A 350 -2.04 -16.83 2.41
C MET A 350 -1.79 -15.32 2.38
N SER A 351 -1.51 -14.77 1.20
CA SER A 351 -1.38 -13.31 1.05
C SER A 351 -2.75 -12.65 1.18
N THR A 352 -2.83 -11.65 2.05
CA THR A 352 -3.96 -10.70 2.11
C THR A 352 -3.61 -9.35 1.49
N ALA A 353 -2.35 -9.18 1.07
CA ALA A 353 -1.85 -7.94 0.53
C ALA A 353 -2.44 -7.64 -0.84
N LYS A 354 -3.08 -6.48 -1.00
CA LYS A 354 -3.51 -6.02 -2.33
C LYS A 354 -2.33 -5.48 -3.09
N LEU A 355 -2.21 -5.90 -4.34
CA LEU A 355 -1.15 -5.45 -5.22
C LEU A 355 -1.64 -4.23 -6.01
N LEU A 356 -1.09 -3.05 -5.71
CA LEU A 356 -1.46 -1.79 -6.34
C LEU A 356 -0.23 -1.06 -6.85
N PHE A 357 -0.10 -0.95 -8.15
CA PHE A 357 1.09 -0.37 -8.78
C PHE A 357 0.76 0.87 -9.58
N SER A 358 1.78 1.67 -9.86
CA SER A 358 1.70 2.73 -10.87
C SER A 358 2.84 2.63 -11.88
N THR A 359 2.60 3.08 -13.10
CA THR A 359 3.62 3.17 -14.14
C THR A 359 3.33 4.32 -15.10
N ASN A 360 4.37 4.76 -15.83
CA ASN A 360 4.22 5.69 -16.96
C ASN A 360 4.17 4.98 -18.32
N GLY A 361 4.37 3.67 -18.33
CA GLY A 361 4.14 2.82 -19.47
C GLY A 361 4.10 1.38 -19.01
N MET A 362 3.06 0.65 -19.43
CA MET A 362 2.95 -0.77 -19.10
C MET A 362 4.19 -1.53 -19.60
N PRO A 363 4.78 -2.42 -18.77
CA PRO A 363 5.86 -3.28 -19.21
C PRO A 363 5.40 -4.11 -20.41
N LYS A 364 6.23 -4.19 -21.45
CA LYS A 364 5.94 -5.05 -22.59
C LYS A 364 6.09 -6.50 -22.14
N ASN A 365 4.95 -7.16 -21.92
CA ASN A 365 4.94 -8.56 -21.52
C ASN A 365 5.05 -9.42 -22.77
N HIS A 366 6.28 -9.65 -23.19
CA HIS A 366 6.57 -10.57 -24.27
C HIS A 366 6.57 -12.00 -23.68
N GLY A 367 5.46 -12.71 -23.80
CA GLY A 367 5.29 -14.06 -23.28
C GLY A 367 3.83 -14.50 -23.33
N ASP A 368 3.59 -15.81 -23.52
CA ASP A 368 2.25 -16.39 -23.54
C ASP A 368 1.66 -16.39 -22.11
N LYS A 369 1.19 -15.22 -21.68
CA LYS A 369 0.41 -15.10 -20.45
C LYS A 369 -1.01 -15.54 -20.77
N GLY A 370 -1.46 -16.62 -20.15
CA GLY A 370 -2.80 -17.14 -20.38
C GLY A 370 -3.87 -16.11 -20.01
N ASP A 371 -5.10 -16.36 -20.46
CA ASP A 371 -6.25 -15.51 -20.16
C ASP A 371 -6.41 -15.22 -18.66
N ALA A 372 -5.96 -16.15 -17.80
CA ALA A 372 -6.02 -16.00 -16.35
C ALA A 372 -5.14 -14.85 -15.82
N PHE A 373 -4.05 -14.47 -16.52
CA PHE A 373 -3.28 -13.26 -16.19
C PHE A 373 -4.15 -12.01 -16.36
N PHE A 374 -4.72 -11.85 -17.56
CA PHE A 374 -5.50 -10.67 -17.93
C PHE A 374 -6.81 -10.58 -17.15
N GLN A 375 -7.38 -11.72 -16.76
CA GLN A 375 -8.55 -11.76 -15.87
C GLN A 375 -8.25 -11.19 -14.48
N ARG A 376 -7.01 -11.30 -13.96
CA ARG A 376 -6.62 -10.77 -12.63
C ARG A 376 -6.16 -9.31 -12.68
N LEU A 377 -5.86 -8.78 -13.87
CA LEU A 377 -5.32 -7.43 -14.05
C LEU A 377 -6.41 -6.39 -14.34
N ILE A 378 -6.43 -5.31 -13.56
CA ILE A 378 -7.19 -4.10 -13.87
C ILE A 378 -6.23 -2.94 -14.11
N ILE A 379 -6.18 -2.44 -15.36
CA ILE A 379 -5.38 -1.26 -15.72
C ILE A 379 -6.29 -0.03 -15.74
N VAL A 380 -6.03 0.92 -14.84
CA VAL A 380 -6.75 2.20 -14.81
C VAL A 380 -5.91 3.25 -15.55
N PRO A 381 -6.36 3.77 -16.71
CA PRO A 381 -5.59 4.72 -17.49
C PRO A 381 -5.72 6.16 -16.94
N PHE A 382 -4.59 6.82 -16.67
CA PHE A 382 -4.47 8.22 -16.26
C PHE A 382 -3.90 9.08 -17.40
N LYS A 383 -4.78 9.60 -18.24
CA LYS A 383 -4.40 10.30 -19.49
C LYS A 383 -4.11 11.79 -19.31
N ILE A 384 -4.54 12.38 -18.19
CA ILE A 384 -4.47 13.83 -17.97
C ILE A 384 -3.20 14.17 -17.19
N GLN A 385 -2.29 14.94 -17.77
CA GLN A 385 -1.17 15.52 -17.06
C GLN A 385 -1.59 16.83 -16.38
N VAL A 386 -1.32 16.97 -15.08
CA VAL A 386 -1.61 18.21 -14.35
C VAL A 386 -0.58 19.30 -14.75
N PRO A 387 -1.03 20.39 -15.42
CA PRO A 387 -0.15 21.47 -15.84
C PRO A 387 0.34 22.25 -14.61
N GLU A 388 1.52 22.85 -14.71
CA GLU A 388 2.21 23.44 -13.56
C GLU A 388 1.40 24.51 -12.83
N ASN A 389 0.70 25.37 -13.56
CA ASN A 389 -0.18 26.40 -13.02
C ASN A 389 -1.42 25.87 -12.29
N LYS A 390 -1.78 24.59 -12.49
CA LYS A 390 -2.90 23.93 -11.78
C LYS A 390 -2.42 23.00 -10.66
N ARG A 391 -1.11 22.95 -10.38
CA ARG A 391 -0.57 22.10 -9.30
C ARG A 391 -0.76 22.79 -7.96
N ASP A 392 -1.70 22.29 -7.17
CA ASP A 392 -1.87 22.71 -5.79
C ASP A 392 -0.81 22.07 -4.89
N ARG A 393 0.13 22.90 -4.38
CA ARG A 393 1.20 22.47 -3.46
C ARG A 393 0.65 21.99 -2.10
N MET A 394 -0.54 22.46 -1.71
CA MET A 394 -1.21 22.10 -0.46
C MET A 394 -2.17 20.92 -0.62
N LEU A 395 -2.31 20.36 -1.83
CA LEU A 395 -3.27 19.27 -2.09
C LEU A 395 -3.12 18.11 -1.10
N LYS A 396 -1.88 17.67 -0.84
CA LYS A 396 -1.62 16.58 0.12
C LYS A 396 -2.11 16.89 1.53
N TYR A 397 -2.06 18.15 1.95
CA TYR A 397 -2.57 18.58 3.27
C TYR A 397 -4.09 18.62 3.26
N LYS A 398 -4.71 19.23 2.24
CA LYS A 398 -6.17 19.31 2.09
C LYS A 398 -6.81 17.91 2.08
N LEU A 399 -6.28 17.00 1.27
CA LEU A 399 -6.76 15.62 1.21
C LEU A 399 -6.57 14.85 2.53
N ASN A 400 -5.58 15.24 3.35
CA ASN A 400 -5.41 14.64 4.68
C ASN A 400 -6.50 15.07 5.65
N GLN A 401 -6.97 16.32 5.54
CA GLN A 401 -8.07 16.81 6.36
C GLN A 401 -9.40 16.15 5.98
N GLU A 402 -9.52 15.69 4.73
CA GLU A 402 -10.70 14.98 4.21
C GLU A 402 -10.58 13.45 4.33
N ILE A 403 -9.62 12.91 5.10
CA ILE A 403 -9.34 11.47 5.10
C ILE A 403 -10.53 10.61 5.53
N ASP A 404 -11.32 11.09 6.50
CA ASP A 404 -12.54 10.41 6.94
C ASP A 404 -13.60 10.42 5.83
N TYR A 405 -13.76 11.53 5.09
CA TYR A 405 -14.64 11.57 3.92
C TYR A 405 -14.18 10.56 2.86
N ILE A 406 -12.89 10.56 2.53
CA ILE A 406 -12.28 9.70 1.52
C ILE A 406 -12.43 8.22 1.89
N PHE A 407 -12.28 7.89 3.18
CA PHE A 407 -12.54 6.55 3.70
C PHE A 407 -14.00 6.13 3.48
N ASN A 408 -14.96 6.97 3.87
CA ASN A 408 -16.38 6.64 3.71
C ASN A 408 -16.75 6.52 2.22
N PHE A 409 -16.15 7.35 1.35
CA PHE A 409 -16.24 7.21 -0.11
C PHE A 409 -15.70 5.85 -0.59
N ALA A 410 -14.51 5.44 -0.14
CA ALA A 410 -13.92 4.15 -0.48
C ALA A 410 -14.76 2.97 0.04
N LEU A 411 -15.29 3.07 1.26
CA LEU A 411 -16.14 2.05 1.89
C LEU A 411 -17.44 1.82 1.09
N GLN A 412 -18.08 2.87 0.57
CA GLN A 412 -19.23 2.71 -0.33
C GLN A 412 -18.87 1.92 -1.60
N GLY A 413 -17.67 2.13 -2.15
CA GLY A 413 -17.14 1.33 -3.26
C GLY A 413 -16.96 -0.13 -2.88
N LEU A 414 -16.37 -0.40 -1.72
CA LEU A 414 -16.21 -1.77 -1.20
C LEU A 414 -17.55 -2.48 -1.03
N ILE A 415 -18.53 -1.81 -0.41
CA ILE A 415 -19.87 -2.39 -0.20
C ILE A 415 -20.52 -2.73 -1.55
N ARG A 416 -20.38 -1.85 -2.54
CA ARG A 416 -20.87 -2.12 -3.91
C ARG A 416 -20.17 -3.34 -4.52
N LEU A 417 -18.84 -3.42 -4.39
CA LEU A 417 -18.03 -4.53 -4.89
C LEU A 417 -18.43 -5.87 -4.24
N VAL A 418 -18.66 -5.90 -2.93
CA VAL A 418 -19.10 -7.12 -2.23
C VAL A 418 -20.50 -7.53 -2.71
N LYS A 419 -21.42 -6.58 -2.89
CA LYS A 419 -22.78 -6.84 -3.41
C LYS A 419 -22.78 -7.33 -4.85
N SER A 420 -21.81 -6.94 -5.67
CA SER A 420 -21.63 -7.44 -7.04
C SER A 420 -20.85 -8.75 -7.11
N ASN A 421 -20.72 -9.48 -5.99
CA ASN A 421 -19.95 -10.73 -5.91
C ASN A 421 -18.50 -10.54 -6.37
N PHE A 422 -17.88 -9.44 -5.95
CA PHE A 422 -16.50 -9.05 -6.27
C PHE A 422 -16.23 -8.78 -7.75
N GLU A 423 -17.28 -8.49 -8.53
CA GLU A 423 -17.16 -7.96 -9.88
C GLU A 423 -17.03 -6.43 -9.85
N PHE A 424 -15.89 -5.92 -10.30
CA PHE A 424 -15.66 -4.48 -10.45
C PHE A 424 -16.59 -3.87 -11.50
N THR A 425 -16.91 -2.59 -11.31
CA THR A 425 -17.71 -1.81 -12.25
C THR A 425 -17.13 -1.88 -13.66
N LYS A 426 -18.01 -2.10 -14.65
CA LYS A 426 -17.63 -2.17 -16.05
C LYS A 426 -17.43 -0.75 -16.60
N SER A 427 -16.19 -0.43 -16.98
CA SER A 427 -15.84 0.81 -17.69
C SER A 427 -15.28 0.47 -19.06
N GLU A 428 -15.86 1.04 -20.12
CA GLU A 428 -15.35 0.86 -21.48
C GLU A 428 -13.91 1.32 -21.63
N ILE A 429 -13.52 2.39 -20.92
CA ILE A 429 -12.17 2.95 -20.99
C ILE A 429 -11.14 1.95 -20.45
N ILE A 430 -11.46 1.30 -19.33
CA ILE A 430 -10.61 0.28 -18.70
C ILE A 430 -10.61 -1.01 -19.54
N GLN A 431 -11.76 -1.44 -20.06
CA GLN A 431 -11.86 -2.62 -20.93
C GLN A 431 -11.01 -2.46 -22.19
N LYS A 432 -11.16 -1.34 -22.92
CA LYS A 432 -10.35 -1.02 -24.10
C LYS A 432 -8.86 -0.97 -23.77
N LYS A 433 -8.48 -0.45 -22.59
CA LYS A 433 -7.08 -0.42 -22.17
C LYS A 433 -6.52 -1.81 -21.89
N ASN A 434 -7.28 -2.67 -21.20
CA ASN A 434 -6.90 -4.06 -20.95
C ASN A 434 -6.80 -4.86 -22.25
N GLU A 435 -7.75 -4.69 -23.18
CA GLU A 435 -7.74 -5.35 -24.50
C GLU A 435 -6.54 -4.91 -25.33
N LEU A 436 -6.27 -3.61 -25.40
CA LEU A 436 -5.10 -3.09 -26.10
C LEU A 436 -3.81 -3.66 -25.51
N TYR A 437 -3.69 -3.68 -24.18
CA TYR A 437 -2.51 -4.26 -23.54
C TYR A 437 -2.35 -5.76 -23.81
N LYS A 438 -3.47 -6.50 -23.86
CA LYS A 438 -3.48 -7.91 -24.23
C LYS A 438 -3.02 -8.13 -25.67
N GLN A 439 -3.49 -7.30 -26.60
CA GLN A 439 -3.08 -7.32 -28.00
C GLN A 439 -1.58 -6.99 -28.14
N GLU A 440 -1.12 -5.93 -27.47
CA GLU A 440 0.29 -5.53 -27.42
C GLU A 440 1.19 -6.59 -26.78
N SER A 441 0.67 -7.46 -25.92
CA SER A 441 1.45 -8.55 -25.31
C SER A 441 1.51 -9.80 -26.21
N ASN A 442 0.68 -9.90 -27.24
CA ASN A 442 0.63 -11.06 -28.12
C ASN A 442 1.70 -10.99 -29.22
N SER A 443 2.80 -11.70 -29.01
CA SER A 443 3.94 -11.74 -29.94
C SER A 443 3.58 -12.24 -31.35
N LEU A 444 2.65 -13.19 -31.46
CA LEU A 444 2.18 -13.68 -32.75
C LEU A 444 1.34 -12.63 -33.47
N LEU A 445 0.46 -11.92 -32.76
CA LEU A 445 -0.32 -10.83 -33.33
C LEU A 445 0.59 -9.71 -33.86
N GLN A 446 1.61 -9.33 -33.09
CA GLN A 446 2.62 -8.36 -33.55
C GLN A 446 3.32 -8.85 -34.83
N PHE A 447 3.82 -10.09 -34.84
CA PHE A 447 4.45 -10.67 -36.02
C PHE A 447 3.52 -10.69 -37.24
N ILE A 448 2.24 -11.02 -37.05
CA ILE A 448 1.25 -11.01 -38.12
C ILE A 448 1.06 -9.59 -38.66
N ASN A 449 0.88 -8.60 -37.78
CA ASN A 449 0.67 -7.22 -38.17
C ASN A 449 1.88 -6.62 -38.89
N ASP A 450 3.08 -6.93 -38.41
CA ASP A 450 4.31 -6.33 -38.90
C ASP A 450 4.83 -7.06 -40.14
N CYS A 451 4.83 -8.39 -40.12
CA CYS A 451 5.49 -9.24 -41.12
C CYS A 451 4.54 -10.04 -42.02
N CYS A 452 3.23 -10.05 -41.79
CA CYS A 452 2.29 -10.87 -42.57
C CYS A 452 1.15 -10.04 -43.20
N GLU A 453 0.55 -10.60 -44.24
CA GLU A 453 -0.66 -10.10 -44.88
C GLU A 453 -1.72 -11.22 -44.85
N ILE A 454 -2.92 -10.92 -44.34
CA ILE A 454 -4.04 -11.85 -44.37
C ILE A 454 -4.67 -11.80 -45.77
N ASP A 455 -4.53 -12.89 -46.52
CA ASP A 455 -5.02 -13.02 -47.88
C ASP A 455 -5.65 -14.39 -48.06
N LYS A 456 -6.96 -14.41 -48.33
CA LYS A 456 -7.77 -15.62 -48.56
C LYS A 456 -7.18 -16.57 -49.61
N TYR A 457 -6.50 -16.04 -50.61
CA TYR A 457 -5.85 -16.81 -51.69
C TYR A 457 -4.35 -16.95 -51.48
N GLY A 458 -3.84 -16.44 -50.36
CA GLY A 458 -2.45 -16.44 -50.02
C GLY A 458 -1.95 -17.73 -49.42
N TYR A 459 -0.68 -18.01 -49.68
CA TYR A 459 0.03 -19.17 -49.16
C TYR A 459 1.34 -18.73 -48.53
N ALA A 460 1.58 -19.16 -47.30
CA ALA A 460 2.87 -19.07 -46.64
C ALA A 460 3.40 -20.48 -46.39
N ASN A 461 4.66 -20.75 -46.72
CA ASN A 461 5.29 -22.02 -46.37
C ASN A 461 5.32 -22.16 -44.84
N THR A 462 4.78 -23.24 -44.29
CA THR A 462 4.61 -23.40 -42.84
C THR A 462 5.94 -23.43 -42.09
N LYS A 463 7.01 -23.97 -42.70
CA LYS A 463 8.34 -24.03 -42.07
C LYS A 463 8.94 -22.63 -42.02
N LEU A 464 8.96 -21.93 -43.16
CA LEU A 464 9.46 -20.56 -43.26
C LEU A 464 8.69 -19.61 -42.35
N PHE A 465 7.36 -19.66 -42.34
CA PHE A 465 6.54 -18.85 -41.42
C PHE A 465 6.98 -19.00 -39.96
N MET A 466 7.19 -20.25 -39.52
CA MET A 466 7.63 -20.51 -38.15
C MET A 466 9.08 -20.08 -37.91
N GLU A 467 9.95 -20.15 -38.92
CA GLU A 467 11.34 -19.65 -38.82
C GLU A 467 11.37 -18.13 -38.70
N PHE A 468 10.65 -17.41 -39.57
CA PHE A 468 10.51 -15.96 -39.48
C PHE A 468 9.87 -15.51 -38.17
N TYR A 469 8.85 -16.22 -37.68
CA TYR A 469 8.25 -15.91 -36.39
C TYR A 469 9.23 -16.11 -35.23
N LYS A 470 10.01 -17.20 -35.24
CA LYS A 470 11.05 -17.46 -34.24
C LYS A 470 12.14 -16.38 -34.27
N GLU A 471 12.58 -16.00 -35.46
CA GLU A 471 13.57 -14.95 -35.65
C GLU A 471 13.05 -13.61 -35.14
N TYR A 472 11.84 -13.21 -35.56
CA TYR A 472 11.17 -12.00 -35.08
C TYR A 472 11.05 -11.96 -33.54
N CYS A 473 10.65 -13.08 -32.92
CA CYS A 473 10.59 -13.16 -31.46
C CYS A 473 11.96 -12.94 -30.81
N LYS A 474 13.04 -13.47 -31.41
CA LYS A 474 14.39 -13.37 -30.89
C LYS A 474 15.02 -11.99 -31.11
N THR A 475 14.83 -11.41 -32.30
CA THR A 475 15.53 -10.18 -32.72
C THR A 475 14.78 -8.91 -32.37
N GLU A 476 13.45 -8.90 -32.50
CA GLU A 476 12.63 -7.70 -32.30
C GLU A 476 12.03 -7.64 -30.89
N LEU A 477 11.73 -8.81 -30.30
CA LEU A 477 11.02 -8.89 -29.02
C LEU A 477 11.84 -9.47 -27.86
N GLU A 478 13.04 -10.01 -28.14
CA GLU A 478 13.93 -10.67 -27.16
C GLU A 478 13.25 -11.76 -26.31
N ILE A 479 12.41 -12.58 -26.93
CA ILE A 479 11.65 -13.64 -26.24
C ILE A 479 11.63 -15.00 -26.93
N GLU A 480 11.25 -16.01 -26.15
CA GLU A 480 10.96 -17.33 -26.64
C GLU A 480 9.63 -17.35 -27.44
N PRO A 481 9.61 -17.92 -28.65
CA PRO A 481 8.43 -17.96 -29.51
C PRO A 481 7.40 -18.97 -29.01
N GLN A 482 6.13 -18.71 -29.31
CA GLN A 482 5.05 -19.65 -29.01
C GLN A 482 5.24 -20.99 -29.74
N LYS A 483 4.79 -22.08 -29.10
CA LYS A 483 4.85 -23.42 -29.69
C LYS A 483 4.06 -23.46 -30.99
N LYS A 484 4.58 -24.16 -32.01
CA LYS A 484 3.95 -24.32 -33.33
C LYS A 484 2.46 -24.68 -33.25
N LYS A 485 2.07 -25.62 -32.37
CA LYS A 485 0.66 -26.03 -32.21
C LYS A 485 -0.23 -24.86 -31.76
N THR A 486 0.24 -24.02 -30.83
CA THR A 486 -0.46 -22.83 -30.35
C THR A 486 -0.61 -21.81 -31.47
N VAL A 487 0.47 -21.53 -32.19
CA VAL A 487 0.48 -20.59 -33.33
C VAL A 487 -0.52 -21.01 -34.40
N LEU A 488 -0.47 -22.27 -34.82
CA LEU A 488 -1.36 -22.78 -35.87
C LEU A 488 -2.83 -22.74 -35.44
N LYS A 489 -3.12 -23.10 -34.17
CA LYS A 489 -4.47 -22.99 -33.63
C LYS A 489 -4.96 -21.54 -33.63
N TYR A 490 -4.13 -20.59 -33.17
CA TYR A 490 -4.49 -19.17 -33.17
C TYR A 490 -4.82 -18.64 -34.57
N LEU A 491 -4.03 -19.03 -35.59
CA LEU A 491 -4.26 -18.64 -36.97
C LEU A 491 -5.59 -19.18 -37.53
N VAL A 492 -5.96 -20.42 -37.18
CA VAL A 492 -7.26 -20.99 -37.54
C VAL A 492 -8.39 -20.21 -36.85
N ASP A 493 -8.31 -20.10 -35.53
CA ASP A 493 -9.40 -19.59 -34.70
C ASP A 493 -9.69 -18.10 -34.96
N ASN A 494 -8.67 -17.30 -35.30
CA ASN A 494 -8.80 -15.84 -35.43
C ASN A 494 -8.77 -15.32 -36.88
N TYR A 495 -8.16 -16.05 -37.81
CA TYR A 495 -7.98 -15.59 -39.20
C TYR A 495 -8.52 -16.58 -40.25
N GLY A 496 -9.08 -17.72 -39.83
CA GLY A 496 -9.58 -18.73 -40.76
C GLY A 496 -8.49 -19.36 -41.63
N VAL A 497 -7.23 -19.31 -41.17
CA VAL A 497 -6.11 -19.89 -41.92
C VAL A 497 -6.24 -21.41 -41.93
N GLU A 498 -6.17 -22.02 -43.10
CA GLU A 498 -6.23 -23.47 -43.27
C GLU A 498 -4.80 -24.06 -43.23
N TYR A 499 -4.61 -25.17 -42.50
CA TYR A 499 -3.38 -25.96 -42.53
C TYR A 499 -3.68 -27.46 -42.48
N GLY A 500 -2.84 -28.29 -43.11
CA GLY A 500 -3.04 -29.75 -43.12
C GLY A 500 -2.09 -30.48 -44.08
N GLU A 501 -2.13 -31.81 -44.10
CA GLU A 501 -1.22 -32.62 -44.95
C GLU A 501 -1.43 -32.39 -46.44
N ASN A 502 -2.65 -32.02 -46.82
CA ASN A 502 -3.08 -31.77 -48.20
C ASN A 502 -2.92 -30.31 -48.62
N ILE A 503 -2.54 -29.40 -47.71
CA ILE A 503 -2.36 -27.98 -48.01
C ILE A 503 -0.89 -27.74 -48.32
N ARG A 504 -0.60 -27.47 -49.60
CA ARG A 504 0.76 -27.30 -50.13
C ARG A 504 0.93 -25.93 -50.78
N VAL A 505 2.16 -25.47 -50.85
CA VAL A 505 2.50 -24.25 -51.62
C VAL A 505 2.17 -24.53 -53.09
N PRO A 506 1.48 -23.61 -53.81
CA PRO A 506 1.18 -23.80 -55.22
C PRO A 506 2.42 -24.13 -56.04
N GLY A 507 2.41 -25.26 -56.75
CA GLY A 507 3.54 -25.72 -57.57
C GLY A 507 4.70 -26.37 -56.80
N ALA A 508 4.59 -26.58 -55.48
CA ALA A 508 5.66 -27.13 -54.67
C ALA A 508 5.18 -28.26 -53.73
N LYS A 509 6.12 -29.07 -53.21
CA LYS A 509 5.79 -30.22 -52.34
C LYS A 509 5.73 -29.83 -50.87
N GLU A 510 6.05 -28.61 -50.49
CA GLU A 510 6.12 -28.14 -49.10
C GLU A 510 4.73 -27.86 -48.53
N ARG A 511 4.57 -28.07 -47.21
CA ARG A 511 3.34 -27.73 -46.49
C ARG A 511 3.15 -26.22 -46.42
N ALA A 512 1.91 -25.77 -46.57
CA ALA A 512 1.55 -24.36 -46.53
C ALA A 512 0.47 -24.05 -45.49
N LEU A 513 0.45 -22.79 -45.10
CA LEU A 513 -0.67 -22.10 -44.47
C LEU A 513 -1.40 -21.35 -45.57
N LYS A 514 -2.70 -21.61 -45.74
CA LYS A 514 -3.53 -20.94 -46.74
C LYS A 514 -4.41 -19.91 -46.04
N GLY A 515 -4.50 -18.70 -46.56
CA GLY A 515 -5.17 -17.56 -45.91
C GLY A 515 -4.21 -16.48 -45.41
N ILE A 516 -2.89 -16.66 -45.57
CA ILE A 516 -1.86 -15.75 -45.07
C ILE A 516 -0.62 -15.77 -45.98
N LYS A 517 0.05 -14.63 -46.11
CA LYS A 517 1.36 -14.47 -46.78
C LYS A 517 2.32 -13.71 -45.86
N LEU A 518 3.62 -13.91 -46.07
CA LEU A 518 4.66 -13.04 -45.49
C LEU A 518 4.81 -11.80 -46.39
N LYS A 519 4.93 -10.60 -45.79
CA LYS A 519 5.16 -9.34 -46.52
C LYS A 519 6.56 -9.36 -47.16
N LYS A 520 6.65 -8.88 -48.40
CA LYS A 520 7.87 -8.92 -49.24
C LYS A 520 9.01 -7.96 -48.82
N GLU A 521 8.84 -7.11 -47.80
CA GLU A 521 9.79 -6.02 -47.49
C GLU A 521 10.83 -6.29 -46.39
N ARG A 522 10.96 -7.54 -45.90
CA ARG A 522 12.07 -7.95 -45.02
C ARG A 522 13.06 -8.93 -45.65
N ASP A 523 13.13 -8.98 -46.98
CA ASP A 523 14.27 -9.53 -47.74
C ASP A 523 15.58 -8.71 -47.55
N LYS A 524 15.65 -7.78 -46.58
CA LYS A 524 16.87 -7.01 -46.25
C LYS A 524 17.65 -7.54 -45.05
N PHE A 525 17.17 -8.60 -44.40
CA PHE A 525 17.92 -9.30 -43.36
C PHE A 525 18.54 -10.62 -43.86
N PHE A 526 18.45 -10.91 -45.17
CA PHE A 526 19.21 -11.95 -45.85
C PHE A 526 19.69 -11.50 -47.23
#